data_AF-A0A835LTP8-F1
#
_entry.id   AF-A0A835LTP8-F1
#
_cell.length_a   1.000
_cell.length_b   1.000
_cell.length_c   1.000
_cell.angle_alpha   90.00
_cell.angle_beta   90.00
_cell.angle_gamma   90.00
#
_symmetry.space_group_name_H-M   'P 1'
#
loop_
_entity.id
_entity.type
_entity.pdbx_description
1 polymer ?
#
loop_
_entity_poly.entity_id
_entity_poly.type
_entity_poly.pdbx_seq_one_letter_code
_entity_poly.pdbx_strand_id
1 'polypeptide(L)'
;MLSEVAHNKGITIVGGSIPGQCGGRLYNTSCIFGTDGELLAEHRKVHLFDINAPGDISFKESDNFTSGDRPTVVDTGTYYICRN
;
A
#
# COMPACT_ATOMS: atom_id res chain seq x y z
N MET A 1 -10.37 -9.66 -7.47
CA MET A 1 -9.15 -10.28 -8.03
C MET A 1 -8.11 -10.60 -6.96
N LEU A 2 -7.44 -9.62 -6.32
CA LEU A 2 -6.37 -9.94 -5.33
C LEU A 2 -6.88 -10.69 -4.09
N SER A 3 -8.01 -10.26 -3.51
CA SER A 3 -8.68 -10.97 -2.40
C SER A 3 -8.95 -12.44 -2.72
N GLU A 4 -9.56 -12.72 -3.89
CA GLU A 4 -9.85 -14.07 -4.35
C GLU A 4 -8.58 -14.92 -4.55
N VAL A 5 -7.52 -14.35 -5.12
CA VAL A 5 -6.24 -15.06 -5.30
C VAL A 5 -5.61 -15.37 -3.94
N ALA A 6 -5.67 -14.44 -2.98
CA ALA A 6 -5.16 -14.63 -1.63
C ALA A 6 -5.88 -15.80 -0.93
N HIS A 7 -7.22 -15.82 -0.98
CA HIS A 7 -8.04 -16.91 -0.47
C HIS A 7 -7.71 -18.26 -1.14
N ASN A 8 -7.78 -18.31 -2.47
CA ASN A 8 -7.62 -19.54 -3.24
C ASN A 8 -6.21 -20.15 -3.12
N LYS A 9 -5.20 -19.34 -2.80
CA LYS A 9 -3.81 -19.79 -2.64
C LYS A 9 -3.38 -19.91 -1.18
N GLY A 10 -4.19 -19.46 -0.22
CA GLY A 10 -3.84 -19.43 1.19
C GLY A 10 -2.60 -18.59 1.49
N ILE A 11 -2.42 -17.47 0.78
CA ILE A 11 -1.25 -16.57 0.93
C ILE A 11 -1.68 -15.16 1.32
N THR A 12 -0.83 -14.46 2.07
CA THR A 12 -0.99 -13.02 2.27
C THR A 12 -0.46 -12.28 1.04
N ILE A 13 -1.22 -11.31 0.53
CA ILE A 13 -0.82 -10.50 -0.63
C ILE A 13 -0.71 -9.03 -0.24
N VAL A 14 0.48 -8.46 -0.43
CA VAL A 14 0.68 -7.00 -0.48
C VAL A 14 0.42 -6.56 -1.91
N GLY A 15 -0.71 -5.89 -2.15
CA GLY A 15 -1.26 -5.63 -3.48
C GLY A 15 -0.55 -4.58 -4.33
N GLY A 16 0.70 -4.21 -4.00
CA GLY A 16 1.38 -3.06 -4.62
C GLY A 16 0.60 -1.76 -4.38
N SER A 17 0.74 -0.77 -5.24
CA SER A 17 0.00 0.50 -5.13
C SER A 17 -0.90 0.79 -6.33
N ILE A 18 -2.13 1.21 -6.06
CA ILE A 18 -3.09 1.70 -7.05
C ILE A 18 -3.73 3.03 -6.57
N PRO A 19 -4.30 3.85 -7.49
CA PRO A 19 -5.11 5.00 -7.08
C PRO A 19 -6.35 4.54 -6.32
N GLY A 20 -6.47 4.95 -5.06
CA GLY A 20 -7.65 4.76 -4.22
C GLY A 20 -8.36 6.09 -3.97
N GLN A 21 -9.68 6.10 -3.90
CA GLN A 21 -10.47 7.31 -3.63
C GLN A 21 -11.20 7.21 -2.29
N CYS A 22 -11.10 8.25 -1.46
CA CYS A 22 -11.80 8.34 -0.18
C CYS A 22 -12.16 9.79 0.13
N GLY A 23 -13.43 10.07 0.39
CA GLY A 23 -13.89 11.43 0.71
C GLY A 23 -13.59 12.45 -0.39
N GLY A 24 -13.68 12.04 -1.66
CA GLY A 24 -13.38 12.88 -2.82
C GLY A 24 -11.87 13.12 -3.09
N ARG A 25 -10.98 12.58 -2.26
CA ARG A 25 -9.53 12.68 -2.43
C ARG A 25 -8.94 11.39 -3.00
N LEU A 26 -7.89 11.53 -3.80
CA LEU A 26 -7.11 10.40 -4.33
C LEU A 26 -5.90 10.11 -3.45
N TYR A 27 -5.56 8.84 -3.29
CA TYR A 27 -4.40 8.37 -2.53
C TYR A 27 -3.68 7.28 -3.30
N ASN A 28 -2.35 7.29 -3.23
CA ASN A 28 -1.55 6.14 -3.62
C ASN A 28 -1.73 5.06 -2.54
N THR A 29 -2.52 4.02 -2.86
CA THR A 29 -3.06 3.07 -1.87
C THR A 29 -2.58 1.65 -2.13
N SER A 30 -2.08 0.98 -1.11
CA SER A 30 -1.73 -0.43 -1.09
C SER A 30 -2.69 -1.21 -0.20
N CYS A 31 -3.41 -2.16 -0.76
CA CYS A 31 -4.29 -3.06 -0.01
C CYS A 31 -3.54 -4.34 0.35
N ILE A 32 -3.66 -4.78 1.60
CA ILE A 32 -3.07 -6.02 2.10
C ILE A 32 -4.20 -7.01 2.35
N PHE A 33 -4.15 -8.16 1.68
CA PHE A 33 -5.14 -9.22 1.82
C PHE A 33 -4.56 -10.41 2.58
N GLY A 34 -5.33 -10.94 3.54
CA GLY A 34 -4.98 -12.11 4.32
C GLY A 34 -5.15 -13.42 3.55
N THR A 35 -4.71 -14.52 4.16
CA THR A 35 -4.80 -15.87 3.56
C THR A 35 -6.23 -16.35 3.32
N ASP A 36 -7.20 -15.74 4.00
CA ASP A 36 -8.64 -15.95 3.83
C ASP A 36 -9.26 -15.04 2.76
N GLY A 37 -8.48 -14.13 2.17
CA GLY A 37 -8.93 -13.14 1.20
C GLY A 37 -9.48 -11.85 1.82
N GLU A 38 -9.54 -11.73 3.14
CA GLU A 38 -10.03 -10.54 3.81
C GLU A 38 -9.03 -9.38 3.72
N LEU A 39 -9.55 -8.15 3.67
CA LEU A 39 -8.72 -6.95 3.67
C LEU A 39 -8.19 -6.69 5.09
N LEU A 40 -6.91 -6.93 5.30
CA LEU A 40 -6.26 -6.72 6.61
C LEU A 40 -5.97 -5.25 6.87
N ALA A 41 -5.51 -4.53 5.84
CA ALA A 41 -5.23 -3.11 5.94
C ALA A 41 -5.15 -2.42 4.57
N GLU A 42 -5.32 -1.11 4.60
CA GLU A 42 -4.95 -0.21 3.51
C GLU A 42 -3.82 0.71 3.98
N HIS A 43 -2.75 0.77 3.19
CA HIS A 43 -1.67 1.73 3.37
C HIS A 43 -1.82 2.85 2.35
N ARG A 44 -1.88 4.09 2.82
CA ARG A 44 -1.81 5.28 1.97
C ARG A 44 -0.41 5.84 2.07
N LYS A 45 0.26 6.02 0.92
CA LYS A 45 1.65 6.49 0.86
C LYS A 45 1.81 7.78 1.66
N VAL A 46 2.63 7.74 2.70
CA VAL A 46 2.81 8.86 3.63
C VAL A 46 3.70 9.96 3.02
N HIS A 47 4.79 9.56 2.37
CA HIS A 47 5.70 10.48 1.70
C HIS A 47 5.48 10.39 0.19
N LEU A 48 4.85 11.43 -0.36
CA LEU A 48 4.61 11.53 -1.79
C LEU A 48 5.91 11.83 -2.53
N PHE A 49 5.98 11.36 -3.77
CA PHE A 49 7.15 11.54 -4.62
C PHE A 49 7.08 12.89 -5.32
N ASP A 50 7.60 13.90 -4.63
CA ASP A 50 7.78 15.24 -5.15
C ASP A 50 9.28 15.48 -5.36
N ILE A 51 9.68 15.59 -6.63
CA ILE A 51 11.06 15.84 -7.03
C ILE A 51 11.13 17.01 -7.99
N ASN A 52 12.19 17.80 -7.86
CA ASN A 52 12.56 18.85 -8.80
C ASN A 52 14.08 18.88 -8.94
N ALA A 53 14.57 18.31 -10.03
CA ALA A 53 15.95 18.36 -10.46
C ALA A 53 16.04 19.30 -11.68
N PRO A 54 16.48 20.56 -11.49
CA PRO A 54 16.56 21.54 -12.57
C PRO A 54 17.40 21.04 -13.75
N GLY A 55 16.81 21.02 -14.95
CA GLY A 55 17.47 20.54 -16.17
C GLY A 55 17.39 19.02 -16.41
N ASP A 56 16.76 18.26 -15.51
CA ASP A 56 16.57 16.81 -15.66
C ASP A 56 15.08 16.45 -15.54
N ILE A 57 14.56 16.29 -14.32
CA ILE A 57 13.18 15.86 -14.09
C ILE A 57 12.50 16.68 -13.00
N SER A 58 11.26 17.09 -13.26
CA SER A 58 10.34 17.62 -12.27
C SER A 58 9.07 16.79 -12.28
N PHE A 59 8.72 16.21 -11.13
CA PHE A 59 7.51 15.41 -10.96
C PHE A 59 6.96 15.62 -9.56
N LYS A 60 5.66 15.87 -9.46
CA LYS A 60 5.01 16.24 -8.21
C LYS A 60 3.75 15.40 -8.01
N GLU A 61 3.92 14.25 -7.35
CA GLU A 61 2.81 13.32 -7.05
C GLU A 61 1.70 14.03 -6.24
N SER A 62 2.09 14.99 -5.39
CA SER A 62 1.16 15.78 -4.57
C SER A 62 0.19 16.67 -5.34
N ASP A 63 0.40 16.89 -6.63
CA ASP A 63 -0.57 17.63 -7.45
C ASP A 63 -1.85 16.83 -7.69
N ASN A 64 -1.80 15.50 -7.57
CA ASN A 64 -2.93 14.61 -7.83
C ASN A 64 -3.33 13.77 -6.61
N PHE A 65 -2.36 13.39 -5.77
CA PHE A 65 -2.56 12.50 -4.64
C PHE A 65 -2.43 13.21 -3.30
N THR A 66 -3.21 12.76 -2.33
CA THR A 66 -3.14 13.16 -0.92
C THR A 66 -2.23 12.18 -0.17
N SER A 67 -1.45 12.68 0.77
CA SER A 67 -0.60 11.87 1.63
C SER A 67 -1.41 11.05 2.63
N GLY A 68 -0.92 9.86 2.96
CA GLY A 68 -1.33 9.15 4.18
C GLY A 68 -0.86 9.87 5.44
N ASP A 69 -1.42 9.49 6.58
CA ASP A 69 -1.20 10.14 7.89
C ASP A 69 -0.55 9.23 8.94
N ARG A 70 -0.30 7.95 8.61
CA ARG A 70 0.25 6.97 9.54
C ARG A 70 0.99 5.82 8.85
N PRO A 71 1.97 5.19 9.53
CA PRO A 71 2.49 3.90 9.09
C PRO A 71 1.41 2.82 9.18
N THR A 72 1.54 1.80 8.34
CA THR A 72 0.65 0.64 8.32
C THR A 72 1.46 -0.60 8.70
N VAL A 73 1.03 -1.30 9.75
CA VAL A 73 1.63 -2.55 10.21
C VAL A 73 0.55 -3.62 10.18
N VAL A 74 0.88 -4.79 9.65
CA VAL A 74 -0.03 -5.92 9.52
C VAL A 74 0.65 -7.15 10.11
N ASP A 75 -0.03 -7.85 11.01
CA ASP A 75 0.39 -9.18 11.45
C ASP A 75 0.01 -10.20 10.38
N THR A 76 1.00 -10.93 9.88
CA THR A 76 0.83 -11.96 8.84
C THR A 76 0.95 -13.37 9.41
N GLY A 77 1.03 -13.52 10.72
CA GLY A 77 1.20 -14.79 11.43
C GLY A 77 2.54 -15.49 11.19
N THR A 78 3.44 -14.89 10.39
CA THR A 78 4.73 -15.49 10.00
C THR A 78 5.87 -14.76 10.72
N TYR A 79 6.28 -15.29 11.87
CA TYR A 79 7.45 -14.79 12.59
C TYR A 79 8.66 -15.66 12.25
N TYR A 80 9.64 -15.13 11.52
CA TYR A 80 10.99 -15.71 11.51
C TYR A 80 11.71 -15.25 12.78
N ILE A 81 11.46 -15.93 13.89
CA ILE A 81 12.36 -15.81 15.04
C ILE A 81 13.59 -16.63 14.67
N CYS A 82 14.73 -15.96 14.41
CA CYS A 82 16.03 -16.61 14.53
C CYS A 82 16.10 -17.17 15.96
N ARG A 83 15.84 -18.47 16.10
CA ARG A 83 16.17 -19.18 17.33
C ARG A 83 17.69 -19.25 17.39
N ASN A 84 18.29 -18.49 18.31
CA ASN A 84 19.65 -18.73 18.77
C ASN A 84 19.78 -20.14 19.33
#